data_AF-A0A3C0FIN8-F1
#
_entry.id   AF-A0A3C0FIN8-F1
#
_cell.length_a   1.000
_cell.length_b   1.000
_cell.length_c   1.000
_cell.angle_alpha   90.00
_cell.angle_beta   90.00
_cell.angle_gamma   90.00
#
_symmetry.space_group_name_H-M   'P 1'
#
loop_
_entity.id
_entity.type
_entity.pdbx_description
1 polymer ?
#
loop_
_entity_poly.entity_id
_entity_poly.type
_entity_poly.pdbx_seq_one_letter_code
_entity_poly.pdbx_strand_id
1 'polypeptide(L)'
;MTISMKKTGLAAAAATALLAIASPAFAQDAGVPAETQFILNSFSFLFSGAVVMFMAAGFAMLESGLVRTKNVTTILLKNIGLFSIAGIMYYLIGYNLMYMDVSGWIGSLSLWSADDSAALGGDFSGGYSATSDWFFQMVFVATAASIVSGTVAERIKLWPFLIFVVVLTGVLYPITGSWTWGGGWLAEMGFSDFAGSTIVHSVGGWAALTGAIILGARKGKYGEDGSVHPMPGSNLPLATLGTFILWLGWFG
;
A
#
# COMPACT_ATOMS: atom_id res chain seq x y z
N MET A 1 -37.94 67.24 17.42
CA MET A 1 -36.76 66.40 17.69
C MET A 1 -37.15 64.92 17.87
N THR A 2 -37.99 64.35 16.98
CA THR A 2 -38.71 63.10 17.29
C THR A 2 -38.72 62.07 16.14
N ILE A 3 -38.15 62.41 14.98
CA ILE A 3 -38.19 61.56 13.77
C ILE A 3 -36.94 60.66 13.65
N SER A 4 -35.83 61.01 14.32
CA SER A 4 -34.55 60.28 14.20
C SER A 4 -34.55 58.94 14.97
N MET A 5 -35.20 58.86 16.13
CA MET A 5 -35.13 57.68 17.01
C MET A 5 -35.92 56.46 16.51
N LYS A 6 -36.92 56.63 15.63
CA LYS A 6 -37.68 55.49 15.08
C LYS A 6 -36.93 54.74 13.98
N LYS A 7 -36.12 55.43 13.16
CA LYS A 7 -35.34 54.80 12.08
C LYS A 7 -34.16 54.00 12.61
N THR A 8 -33.53 54.46 13.69
CA THR A 8 -32.44 53.73 14.36
C THR A 8 -32.94 52.49 15.09
N GLY A 9 -34.13 52.52 15.71
CA GLY A 9 -34.74 51.34 16.32
C GLY A 9 -35.15 50.26 15.32
N LEU A 10 -35.65 50.65 14.15
CA LEU A 10 -36.04 49.70 13.10
C LEU A 10 -34.81 49.06 12.42
N ALA A 11 -33.75 49.84 12.20
CA ALA A 11 -32.47 49.33 11.68
C ALA A 11 -31.76 48.41 12.69
N ALA A 12 -31.82 48.72 13.98
CA ALA A 12 -31.30 47.86 15.04
C ALA A 12 -32.11 46.55 15.13
N ALA A 13 -33.44 46.60 15.07
CA ALA A 13 -34.28 45.40 15.08
C ALA A 13 -34.07 44.53 13.83
N ALA A 14 -33.89 45.14 12.65
CA ALA A 14 -33.57 44.43 11.42
C ALA A 14 -32.16 43.81 11.45
N ALA A 15 -31.17 44.50 12.03
CA ALA A 15 -29.82 43.97 12.22
C ALA A 15 -29.79 42.80 13.21
N THR A 16 -30.53 42.89 14.32
CA THR A 16 -30.67 41.77 15.28
C THR A 16 -31.44 40.60 14.68
N ALA A 17 -32.45 40.86 13.84
CA ALA A 17 -33.14 39.82 13.09
C ALA A 17 -32.22 39.17 12.05
N LEU A 18 -31.44 39.94 11.27
CA LEU A 18 -30.45 39.39 10.33
C LEU A 18 -29.36 38.58 11.04
N LEU A 19 -28.90 39.03 12.21
CA LEU A 19 -27.94 38.28 13.04
C LEU A 19 -28.55 37.01 13.66
N ALA A 20 -29.86 37.00 13.93
CA ALA A 20 -30.56 35.80 14.39
C ALA A 20 -30.83 34.80 13.25
N ILE A 21 -31.04 35.27 12.02
CA ILE A 21 -31.15 34.42 10.81
C ILE A 21 -29.75 33.93 10.37
N ALA A 22 -28.70 34.71 10.66
CA ALA A 22 -27.29 34.37 10.46
C ALA A 22 -26.65 33.71 11.69
N SER A 23 -27.46 33.21 12.64
CA SER A 23 -26.98 32.19 13.56
C SER A 23 -26.42 31.07 12.69
N PRO A 24 -25.21 30.53 12.95
CA PRO A 24 -24.82 29.29 12.30
C PRO A 24 -25.98 28.35 12.59
N ALA A 25 -26.67 27.91 11.52
CA ALA A 25 -27.62 26.83 11.66
C ALA A 25 -26.84 25.79 12.44
N PHE A 26 -27.29 25.52 13.67
CA PHE A 26 -26.73 24.45 14.48
C PHE A 26 -27.02 23.20 13.66
N ALA A 27 -26.09 22.87 12.76
CA ALA A 27 -25.92 21.55 12.23
C ALA A 27 -25.80 20.72 13.49
N GLN A 28 -26.92 20.08 13.82
CA GLN A 28 -27.01 19.14 14.90
C GLN A 28 -25.81 18.23 14.72
N ASP A 29 -25.00 18.11 15.77
CA ASP A 29 -23.77 17.30 15.85
C ASP A 29 -24.13 15.81 15.79
N ALA A 30 -24.99 15.44 14.83
CA ALA A 30 -25.20 14.09 14.40
C ALA A 30 -23.90 13.74 13.66
N GLY A 31 -22.97 13.13 14.39
CA GLY A 31 -21.75 12.58 13.81
C GLY A 31 -22.07 11.81 12.53
N VAL A 32 -21.11 11.76 11.60
CA VAL A 32 -21.28 11.08 10.31
C VAL A 32 -21.90 9.69 10.53
N PRO A 33 -23.04 9.34 9.89
CA PRO A 33 -23.69 8.06 10.09
C PRO A 33 -22.71 6.89 9.87
N ALA A 34 -22.81 5.84 10.69
CA ALA A 34 -21.88 4.71 10.63
C ALA A 34 -21.85 4.05 9.23
N GLU A 35 -23.01 3.96 8.57
CA GLU A 35 -23.11 3.53 7.17
C GLU A 35 -22.30 4.43 6.22
N THR A 36 -22.39 5.74 6.38
CA THR A 36 -21.63 6.70 5.55
C THR A 36 -20.14 6.58 5.80
N GLN A 37 -19.70 6.41 7.06
CA GLN A 37 -18.30 6.17 7.38
C GLN A 37 -17.79 4.88 6.74
N PHE A 38 -18.57 3.78 6.85
CA PHE A 38 -18.24 2.50 6.24
C PHE A 38 -18.05 2.61 4.72
N ILE A 39 -18.98 3.29 4.04
CA ILE A 39 -18.91 3.52 2.59
C ILE A 39 -17.67 4.33 2.22
N LEU A 40 -17.40 5.43 2.94
CA LEU A 40 -16.27 6.31 2.64
C LEU A 40 -14.92 5.64 2.94
N ASN A 41 -14.80 4.88 4.03
CA ASN A 41 -13.60 4.12 4.35
C ASN A 41 -13.33 3.02 3.31
N SER A 42 -14.37 2.27 2.94
CA SER A 42 -14.27 1.23 1.90
C SER A 42 -13.86 1.82 0.56
N PHE A 43 -14.47 2.95 0.17
CA PHE A 43 -14.08 3.69 -1.02
C PHE A 43 -12.64 4.19 -0.94
N SER A 44 -12.22 4.72 0.21
CA SER A 44 -10.85 5.17 0.43
C SER A 44 -9.86 4.04 0.21
N PHE A 45 -10.09 2.84 0.76
CA PHE A 45 -9.23 1.67 0.55
C PHE A 45 -9.19 1.22 -0.92
N LEU A 46 -10.31 1.26 -1.63
CA LEU A 46 -10.33 0.94 -3.06
C LEU A 46 -9.58 1.99 -3.90
N PHE A 47 -9.78 3.27 -3.62
CA PHE A 47 -9.12 4.36 -4.34
C PHE A 47 -7.62 4.39 -4.07
N SER A 48 -7.23 4.41 -2.79
CA SER A 48 -5.84 4.28 -2.36
C SER A 48 -5.19 3.02 -2.90
N GLY A 49 -5.86 1.87 -2.78
CA GLY A 49 -5.37 0.60 -3.31
C GLY A 49 -5.18 0.62 -4.82
N ALA A 50 -6.02 1.32 -5.59
CA ALA A 50 -5.85 1.47 -7.04
C ALA A 50 -4.63 2.35 -7.38
N VAL A 51 -4.38 3.39 -6.60
CA VAL A 51 -3.20 4.25 -6.74
C VAL A 51 -1.92 3.49 -6.36
N VAL A 52 -1.93 2.72 -5.27
CA VAL A 52 -0.83 1.83 -4.88
C VAL A 52 -0.62 0.71 -5.91
N MET A 53 -1.69 0.11 -6.45
CA MET A 53 -1.59 -0.87 -7.53
C MET A 53 -0.86 -0.30 -8.75
N PHE A 54 -1.04 0.99 -9.04
CA PHE A 54 -0.34 1.66 -10.14
C PHE A 54 1.19 1.73 -9.91
N MET A 55 1.68 1.56 -8.68
CA MET A 55 3.11 1.36 -8.40
C MET A 55 3.67 0.14 -9.12
N ALA A 56 2.87 -0.90 -9.42
CA ALA A 56 3.33 -2.04 -10.20
C ALA A 56 3.83 -1.62 -11.60
N ALA A 57 3.14 -0.66 -12.23
CA ALA A 57 3.59 -0.05 -13.47
C ALA A 57 4.86 0.80 -13.24
N GLY A 58 4.91 1.53 -12.12
CA GLY A 58 6.08 2.30 -11.70
C GLY A 58 7.34 1.46 -11.54
N PHE A 59 7.26 0.32 -10.82
CA PHE A 59 8.35 -0.65 -10.67
C PHE A 59 8.77 -1.23 -12.01
N ALA A 60 7.81 -1.64 -12.85
CA ALA A 60 8.12 -2.18 -14.17
C ALA A 60 8.91 -1.18 -15.03
N MET A 61 8.53 0.10 -15.03
CA MET A 61 9.21 1.16 -15.78
C MET A 61 10.57 1.53 -15.16
N LEU A 62 10.64 1.65 -13.83
CA LEU A 62 11.88 1.93 -13.11
C LEU A 62 12.93 0.84 -13.37
N GLU A 63 12.56 -0.42 -13.15
CA GLU A 63 13.45 -1.55 -13.32
C GLU A 63 13.85 -1.73 -14.78
N SER A 64 12.91 -1.66 -15.73
CA SER A 64 13.23 -1.83 -17.15
C SER A 64 14.14 -0.72 -17.66
N GLY A 65 13.94 0.52 -17.23
CA GLY A 65 14.79 1.66 -17.56
C GLY A 65 16.21 1.56 -17.00
N LEU A 66 16.39 0.92 -15.83
CA LEU A 66 17.68 0.80 -15.14
C LEU A 66 18.48 -0.48 -15.47
N VAL A 67 17.86 -1.50 -16.07
CA VAL A 67 18.60 -2.67 -16.59
C VAL A 67 19.13 -2.42 -18.00
N ARG A 68 20.11 -3.24 -18.45
CA ARG A 68 20.58 -3.22 -19.84
C ARG A 68 19.49 -3.74 -20.78
N THR A 69 19.45 -3.22 -22.01
CA THR A 69 18.42 -3.52 -23.02
C THR A 69 18.14 -5.01 -23.21
N LYS A 70 19.19 -5.85 -23.18
CA LYS A 70 19.06 -7.32 -23.34
C LYS A 70 18.22 -8.01 -22.24
N ASN A 71 18.00 -7.35 -21.10
CA ASN A 71 17.30 -7.91 -19.94
C ASN A 71 15.90 -7.32 -19.75
N VAL A 72 15.50 -6.32 -20.55
CA VAL A 72 14.24 -5.59 -20.38
C VAL A 72 13.03 -6.53 -20.42
N THR A 73 12.96 -7.43 -21.40
CA THR A 73 11.86 -8.39 -21.54
C THR A 73 11.71 -9.28 -20.30
N THR A 74 12.83 -9.73 -19.72
CA THR A 74 12.80 -10.54 -18.49
C THR A 74 12.28 -9.74 -17.30
N ILE A 75 12.64 -8.46 -17.19
CA ILE A 75 12.13 -7.59 -16.11
C ILE A 75 10.64 -7.35 -16.22
N LEU A 76 10.13 -7.10 -17.43
CA LEU A 76 8.69 -6.91 -17.65
C LEU A 76 7.90 -8.18 -17.29
N LEU A 77 8.40 -9.35 -17.73
CA LEU A 77 7.80 -10.64 -17.38
C LEU A 77 7.82 -10.91 -15.87
N LYS A 78 8.92 -10.56 -15.19
CA LYS A 78 9.03 -10.68 -13.73
C LYS A 78 8.00 -9.78 -13.02
N ASN A 79 7.81 -8.54 -13.47
CA ASN A 79 6.88 -7.60 -12.84
C ASN A 79 5.41 -8.03 -12.98
N ILE A 80 5.02 -8.54 -14.15
CA ILE A 80 3.66 -9.07 -14.33
C ILE A 80 3.49 -10.36 -13.51
N GLY A 81 4.46 -11.30 -13.64
CA GLY A 81 4.39 -12.59 -12.96
C GLY A 81 4.40 -12.47 -11.44
N LEU A 82 5.22 -11.58 -10.87
CA LEU A 82 5.28 -11.37 -9.42
C LEU A 82 3.95 -10.81 -8.90
N PHE A 83 3.34 -9.86 -9.62
CA PHE A 83 2.10 -9.22 -9.17
C PHE A 83 0.95 -10.23 -9.17
N SER A 84 0.82 -11.04 -10.23
CA SER A 84 -0.17 -12.12 -10.30
C SER A 84 0.02 -13.15 -9.20
N ILE A 85 1.25 -13.59 -8.93
CA ILE A 85 1.56 -14.54 -7.87
C ILE A 85 1.28 -13.94 -6.49
N ALA A 86 1.63 -12.68 -6.26
CA ALA A 86 1.37 -11.99 -5.00
C ALA A 86 -0.13 -12.00 -4.67
N GLY A 87 -0.97 -11.60 -5.64
CA GLY A 87 -2.42 -11.64 -5.47
C GLY A 87 -2.97 -13.04 -5.15
N ILE A 88 -2.54 -14.06 -5.90
CA ILE A 88 -2.97 -15.45 -5.68
C ILE A 88 -2.54 -15.94 -4.30
N MET A 89 -1.26 -15.78 -3.93
CA MET A 89 -0.75 -16.30 -2.66
C MET A 89 -1.34 -15.56 -1.46
N TYR A 90 -1.58 -14.27 -1.59
CA TYR A 90 -2.20 -13.48 -0.54
C TYR A 90 -3.67 -13.84 -0.35
N TYR A 91 -4.39 -14.17 -1.43
CA TYR A 91 -5.73 -14.76 -1.37
C TYR A 91 -5.74 -16.16 -0.72
N LEU A 92 -4.83 -17.05 -1.15
CA LEU A 92 -4.84 -18.44 -0.72
C LEU A 92 -4.48 -18.61 0.75
N ILE A 93 -3.48 -17.88 1.24
CA ILE A 93 -3.01 -18.02 2.63
C ILE A 93 -2.56 -16.71 3.25
N GLY A 94 -2.02 -15.77 2.46
CA GLY A 94 -1.26 -14.65 3.02
C GLY A 94 -2.09 -13.68 3.88
N TYR A 95 -3.34 -13.37 3.51
CA TYR A 95 -4.16 -12.47 4.30
C TYR A 95 -4.47 -13.05 5.69
N ASN A 96 -5.02 -14.26 5.74
CA ASN A 96 -5.40 -14.88 7.02
C ASN A 96 -4.19 -15.18 7.89
N LEU A 97 -3.06 -15.56 7.26
CA LEU A 97 -1.81 -15.76 7.96
C LEU A 97 -1.32 -14.47 8.63
N MET A 98 -1.61 -13.31 8.02
CA MET A 98 -1.22 -12.00 8.53
C MET A 98 -2.17 -11.47 9.61
N TYR A 99 -3.48 -11.61 9.44
CA TYR A 99 -4.48 -10.87 10.23
C TYR A 99 -5.43 -11.72 11.09
N MET A 100 -5.62 -13.00 10.80
CA MET A 100 -6.65 -13.81 11.48
C MET A 100 -6.06 -14.62 12.62
N ASP A 101 -6.68 -14.57 13.79
CA ASP A 101 -6.34 -15.36 14.99
C ASP A 101 -4.86 -15.28 15.42
N VAL A 102 -4.24 -14.11 15.27
CA VAL A 102 -2.82 -13.91 15.56
C VAL A 102 -2.56 -14.09 17.06
N SER A 103 -1.87 -15.17 17.42
CA SER A 103 -1.46 -15.50 18.80
C SER A 103 0.01 -15.12 19.04
N GLY A 104 0.31 -13.85 18.83
CA GLY A 104 1.65 -13.28 18.99
C GLY A 104 2.50 -13.37 17.71
N TRP A 105 2.67 -14.56 17.12
CA TRP A 105 3.68 -14.77 16.07
C TRP A 105 3.15 -14.98 14.66
N ILE A 106 1.99 -15.61 14.52
CA ILE A 106 1.46 -16.07 13.24
C ILE A 106 -0.07 -16.17 13.34
N GLY A 107 -0.75 -15.87 12.25
CA GLY A 107 -2.19 -16.06 12.12
C GLY A 107 -2.58 -17.43 11.56
N SER A 108 -3.82 -17.54 11.11
CA SER A 108 -4.43 -18.77 10.63
C SER A 108 -4.02 -19.14 9.20
N LEU A 109 -3.66 -20.41 8.98
CA LEU A 109 -3.44 -20.98 7.65
C LEU A 109 -4.76 -21.44 7.03
N SER A 110 -5.46 -20.51 6.37
CA SER A 110 -6.74 -20.78 5.71
C SER A 110 -6.94 -19.91 4.47
N LEU A 111 -7.80 -20.36 3.56
CA LEU A 111 -8.23 -19.59 2.40
C LEU A 111 -8.97 -18.33 2.87
N TRP A 112 -8.66 -17.19 2.26
CA TRP A 112 -9.40 -15.96 2.52
C TRP A 112 -10.83 -16.06 1.99
N SER A 113 -11.77 -15.47 2.74
CA SER A 113 -13.16 -15.33 2.37
C SER A 113 -13.68 -14.00 2.90
N ALA A 114 -14.35 -13.23 2.04
CA ALA A 114 -15.02 -12.01 2.49
C ALA A 114 -16.18 -12.36 3.43
N ASP A 115 -16.31 -11.61 4.53
CA ASP A 115 -17.49 -11.62 5.39
C ASP A 115 -17.91 -10.18 5.71
N ASP A 116 -18.93 -9.72 4.99
CA ASP A 116 -19.59 -8.42 5.21
C ASP A 116 -21.05 -8.63 5.68
N SER A 117 -21.38 -9.81 6.23
CA SER A 117 -22.75 -10.17 6.61
C SER A 117 -23.35 -9.25 7.67
N ALA A 118 -22.54 -8.79 8.63
CA ALA A 118 -22.93 -7.81 9.64
C ALA A 118 -23.32 -6.46 9.02
N ALA A 119 -22.51 -5.95 8.09
CA ALA A 119 -22.80 -4.70 7.37
C ALA A 119 -24.07 -4.80 6.52
N LEU A 120 -24.30 -5.94 5.86
CA LEU A 120 -25.55 -6.21 5.15
C LEU A 120 -26.78 -6.30 6.08
N GLY A 121 -26.57 -6.67 7.34
CA GLY A 121 -27.58 -6.64 8.40
C GLY A 121 -27.78 -5.27 9.06
N GLY A 122 -27.04 -4.24 8.63
CA GLY A 122 -27.11 -2.87 9.17
C GLY A 122 -26.13 -2.58 10.32
N ASP A 123 -25.24 -3.51 10.66
CA ASP A 123 -24.16 -3.31 11.63
C ASP A 123 -22.86 -2.91 10.94
N PHE A 124 -22.54 -1.63 10.99
CA PHE A 124 -21.35 -1.04 10.37
C PHE A 124 -20.16 -0.92 11.32
N SER A 125 -20.18 -1.60 12.47
CA SER A 125 -19.11 -1.54 13.48
C SER A 125 -17.74 -2.03 12.96
N GLY A 126 -17.71 -2.86 11.91
CA GLY A 126 -16.49 -3.27 11.22
C GLY A 126 -15.75 -2.14 10.48
N GLY A 127 -16.39 -0.98 10.28
CA GLY A 127 -15.73 0.25 9.81
C GLY A 127 -15.43 0.33 8.31
N TYR A 128 -15.25 -0.79 7.61
CA TYR A 128 -15.05 -0.89 6.16
C TYR A 128 -15.32 -2.32 5.64
N SER A 129 -15.48 -2.48 4.33
CA SER A 129 -15.71 -3.79 3.70
C SER A 129 -14.46 -4.66 3.73
N ALA A 130 -14.64 -5.94 4.06
CA ALA A 130 -13.57 -6.95 4.05
C ALA A 130 -12.85 -7.03 2.70
N THR A 131 -13.58 -6.88 1.59
CA THR A 131 -12.99 -6.97 0.24
C THR A 131 -12.14 -5.75 -0.08
N SER A 132 -12.52 -4.55 0.41
CA SER A 132 -11.72 -3.34 0.21
C SER A 132 -10.38 -3.41 0.95
N ASP A 133 -10.37 -3.94 2.17
CA ASP A 133 -9.15 -4.12 2.96
C ASP A 133 -8.25 -5.19 2.33
N TRP A 134 -8.80 -6.35 1.95
CA TRP A 134 -8.02 -7.37 1.25
C TRP A 134 -7.31 -6.84 0.01
N PHE A 135 -8.01 -6.07 -0.82
CA PHE A 135 -7.42 -5.45 -2.02
C PHE A 135 -6.29 -4.49 -1.66
N PHE A 136 -6.53 -3.62 -0.66
CA PHE A 136 -5.54 -2.67 -0.18
C PHE A 136 -4.29 -3.37 0.36
N GLN A 137 -4.44 -4.43 1.17
CA GLN A 137 -3.29 -5.16 1.71
C GLN A 137 -2.55 -5.99 0.64
N MET A 138 -3.26 -6.52 -0.35
CA MET A 138 -2.68 -7.31 -1.45
C MET A 138 -1.64 -6.50 -2.24
N VAL A 139 -1.89 -5.22 -2.47
CA VAL A 139 -0.95 -4.37 -3.24
C VAL A 139 0.33 -4.03 -2.45
N PHE A 140 0.29 -4.08 -1.11
CA PHE A 140 1.46 -3.89 -0.24
C PHE A 140 2.39 -5.10 -0.28
N VAL A 141 1.85 -6.32 -0.18
CA VAL A 141 2.66 -7.54 -0.30
C VAL A 141 3.30 -7.66 -1.70
N ALA A 142 2.59 -7.23 -2.76
CA ALA A 142 3.16 -7.16 -4.10
C ALA A 142 4.32 -6.16 -4.17
N THR A 143 4.21 -5.01 -3.49
CA THR A 143 5.27 -4.00 -3.40
C THR A 143 6.53 -4.55 -2.73
N ALA A 144 6.42 -5.33 -1.65
CA ALA A 144 7.56 -5.98 -0.99
C ALA A 144 8.32 -6.92 -1.96
N ALA A 145 7.59 -7.67 -2.79
CA ALA A 145 8.19 -8.55 -3.79
C ALA A 145 8.89 -7.78 -4.94
N SER A 146 8.34 -6.64 -5.36
CA SER A 146 8.94 -5.78 -6.39
C SER A 146 10.32 -5.25 -5.99
N ILE A 147 10.52 -4.89 -4.71
CA ILE A 147 11.84 -4.45 -4.19
C ILE A 147 12.93 -5.50 -4.46
N VAL A 148 12.58 -6.78 -4.28
CA VAL A 148 13.49 -7.89 -4.57
C VAL A 148 13.76 -7.98 -6.07
N SER A 149 12.71 -7.86 -6.91
CA SER A 149 12.84 -7.97 -8.38
C SER A 149 13.95 -7.09 -8.94
N GLY A 150 13.89 -5.78 -8.68
CA GLY A 150 14.87 -4.83 -9.18
C GLY A 150 16.27 -5.10 -8.65
N THR A 151 16.38 -5.45 -7.36
CA THR A 151 17.69 -5.70 -6.72
C THR A 151 18.41 -6.88 -7.33
N VAL A 152 17.73 -7.99 -7.62
CA VAL A 152 18.34 -9.21 -8.19
C VAL A 152 18.33 -9.25 -9.73
N ALA A 153 17.97 -8.14 -10.37
CA ALA A 153 17.90 -8.00 -11.81
C ALA A 153 19.19 -8.44 -12.53
N GLU A 154 19.02 -8.91 -13.77
CA GLU A 154 20.06 -9.33 -14.71
C GLU A 154 20.89 -10.58 -14.35
N ARG A 155 20.67 -11.20 -13.18
CA ARG A 155 21.46 -12.35 -12.72
C ARG A 155 20.67 -13.47 -12.04
N ILE A 156 19.45 -13.22 -11.57
CA ILE A 156 18.54 -14.30 -11.16
C ILE A 156 17.87 -14.94 -12.38
N LYS A 157 17.64 -16.25 -12.33
CA LYS A 157 16.78 -16.95 -13.30
C LYS A 157 15.29 -16.70 -12.97
N LEU A 158 14.43 -16.72 -13.98
CA LEU A 158 12.99 -16.45 -13.82
C LEU A 158 12.31 -17.39 -12.81
N TRP A 159 12.44 -18.71 -13.00
CA TRP A 159 11.74 -19.68 -12.16
C TRP A 159 12.14 -19.63 -10.67
N PRO A 160 13.44 -19.59 -10.31
CA PRO A 160 13.84 -19.36 -8.92
C PRO A 160 13.27 -18.06 -8.33
N PHE A 161 13.20 -16.99 -9.12
CA PHE A 161 12.58 -15.75 -8.69
C PHE A 161 11.08 -15.92 -8.41
N LEU A 162 10.32 -16.55 -9.30
CA LEU A 162 8.87 -16.75 -9.10
C LEU A 162 8.57 -17.68 -7.91
N ILE A 163 9.36 -18.73 -7.70
CA ILE A 163 9.26 -19.59 -6.50
C ILE A 163 9.53 -18.77 -5.23
N PHE A 164 10.56 -17.91 -5.27
CA PHE A 164 10.85 -17.02 -4.15
C PHE A 164 9.69 -16.06 -3.87
N VAL A 165 9.04 -15.51 -4.91
CA VAL A 165 7.85 -14.66 -4.74
C VAL A 165 6.73 -15.44 -4.04
N VAL A 166 6.45 -16.69 -4.44
CA VAL A 166 5.45 -17.54 -3.77
C VAL A 166 5.71 -17.63 -2.26
N VAL A 167 6.96 -17.89 -1.87
CA VAL A 167 7.36 -18.03 -0.46
C VAL A 167 7.30 -16.69 0.27
N LEU A 168 7.77 -15.62 -0.37
CA LEU A 168 7.76 -14.28 0.23
C LEU A 168 6.33 -13.81 0.49
N THR A 169 5.47 -13.85 -0.51
CA THR A 169 4.12 -13.26 -0.45
C THR A 169 3.12 -14.15 0.29
N GLY A 170 3.31 -15.47 0.27
CA GLY A 170 2.45 -16.41 0.97
C GLY A 170 2.84 -16.67 2.43
N VAL A 171 4.11 -16.48 2.80
CA VAL A 171 4.63 -16.93 4.11
C VAL A 171 5.46 -15.85 4.80
N LEU A 172 6.59 -15.44 4.23
CA LEU A 172 7.55 -14.59 4.95
C LEU A 172 6.98 -13.21 5.28
N TYR A 173 6.42 -12.51 4.29
CA TYR A 173 5.81 -11.20 4.47
C TYR A 173 4.59 -11.26 5.42
N PRO A 174 3.61 -12.16 5.22
CA PRO A 174 2.49 -12.30 6.14
C PRO A 174 2.90 -12.52 7.59
N ILE A 175 3.85 -13.43 7.87
CA ILE A 175 4.34 -13.69 9.23
C ILE A 175 4.94 -12.42 9.85
N THR A 176 5.78 -11.70 9.11
CA THR A 176 6.34 -10.44 9.62
C THR A 176 5.27 -9.38 9.85
N GLY A 177 4.22 -9.39 9.03
CA GLY A 177 3.04 -8.54 9.18
C GLY A 177 2.19 -8.89 10.41
N SER A 178 2.07 -10.18 10.76
CA SER A 178 1.36 -10.63 11.96
C SER A 178 1.94 -10.03 13.23
N TRP A 179 3.26 -9.83 13.29
CA TRP A 179 3.93 -9.29 14.47
C TRP A 179 3.47 -7.88 14.81
N THR A 180 3.00 -7.12 13.83
CA THR A 180 2.67 -5.70 13.94
C THR A 180 1.21 -5.44 13.54
N TRP A 181 0.91 -5.37 12.24
CA TRP A 181 -0.44 -5.08 11.74
C TRP A 181 -1.46 -6.16 12.09
N GLY A 182 -1.01 -7.40 12.29
CA GLY A 182 -1.86 -8.48 12.80
C GLY A 182 -2.10 -8.46 14.31
N GLY A 183 -1.53 -7.51 15.06
CA GLY A 183 -1.70 -7.40 16.51
C GLY A 183 -0.80 -8.34 17.33
N GLY A 184 0.28 -8.86 16.75
CA GLY A 184 1.22 -9.76 17.41
C GLY A 184 2.17 -9.10 18.40
N TRP A 185 3.20 -9.87 18.80
CA TRP A 185 4.11 -9.53 19.90
C TRP A 185 4.81 -8.17 19.75
N LEU A 186 5.12 -7.74 18.52
CA LEU A 186 5.83 -6.49 18.27
C LEU A 186 4.88 -5.29 18.44
N ALA A 187 3.60 -5.45 18.07
CA ALA A 187 2.55 -4.48 18.40
C ALA A 187 2.32 -4.37 19.91
N GLU A 188 2.32 -5.49 20.64
CA GLU A 188 2.17 -5.50 22.11
C GLU A 188 3.32 -4.75 22.83
N MET A 189 4.52 -4.74 22.24
CA MET A 189 5.64 -3.93 22.74
C MET A 189 5.54 -2.44 22.38
N GLY A 190 4.50 -2.01 21.66
CA GLY A 190 4.27 -0.62 21.26
C GLY A 190 5.01 -0.19 19.98
N PHE A 191 5.46 -1.14 19.15
CA PHE A 191 6.04 -0.80 17.85
C PHE A 191 4.97 -0.24 16.91
N SER A 192 5.32 0.80 16.17
CA SER A 192 4.42 1.44 15.21
C SER A 192 5.07 1.51 13.83
N ASP A 193 4.35 1.02 12.84
CA ASP A 193 4.69 1.17 11.42
C ASP A 193 3.41 1.55 10.67
N PHE A 194 3.29 2.82 10.29
CA PHE A 194 2.05 3.37 9.77
C PHE A 194 1.68 2.81 8.39
N ALA A 195 2.65 2.75 7.48
CA ALA A 195 2.43 2.40 6.07
C ALA A 195 3.45 1.39 5.52
N GLY A 196 4.21 0.71 6.40
CA GLY A 196 5.05 -0.41 6.00
C GLY A 196 6.50 -0.03 5.72
N SER A 197 7.04 1.00 6.39
CA SER A 197 8.49 1.29 6.33
C SER A 197 9.33 0.08 6.74
N THR A 198 8.83 -0.69 7.70
CA THR A 198 9.44 -1.96 8.09
C THR A 198 8.79 -3.12 7.35
N ILE A 199 7.47 -3.27 7.46
CA ILE A 199 6.75 -4.48 7.02
C ILE A 199 6.81 -4.67 5.51
N VAL A 200 6.83 -3.59 4.72
CA VAL A 200 6.98 -3.64 3.26
C VAL A 200 8.43 -3.40 2.87
N HIS A 201 8.96 -2.21 3.18
CA HIS A 201 10.24 -1.78 2.62
C HIS A 201 11.44 -2.48 3.23
N SER A 202 11.49 -2.63 4.56
CA SER A 202 12.61 -3.30 5.20
C SER A 202 12.57 -4.80 4.99
N VAL A 203 11.40 -5.46 5.07
CA VAL A 203 11.27 -6.90 4.76
C VAL A 203 11.69 -7.18 3.31
N GLY A 204 11.16 -6.43 2.35
CA GLY A 204 11.58 -6.51 0.94
C GLY A 204 13.07 -6.21 0.77
N GLY A 205 13.59 -5.20 1.49
CA GLY A 205 14.99 -4.79 1.47
C GLY A 205 15.97 -5.85 2.00
N TRP A 206 15.66 -6.50 3.12
CA TRP A 206 16.47 -7.57 3.70
C TRP A 206 16.45 -8.83 2.84
N ALA A 207 15.28 -9.18 2.29
CA ALA A 207 15.17 -10.24 1.30
C ALA A 207 16.00 -9.93 0.04
N ALA A 208 15.92 -8.70 -0.45
CA ALA A 208 16.67 -8.22 -1.61
C ALA A 208 18.19 -8.23 -1.37
N LEU A 209 18.64 -7.79 -0.20
CA LEU A 209 20.04 -7.81 0.20
C LEU A 209 20.56 -9.25 0.29
N THR A 210 19.80 -10.15 0.93
CA THR A 210 20.14 -11.57 1.02
C THR A 210 20.29 -12.18 -0.37
N GLY A 211 19.34 -11.90 -1.27
CA GLY A 211 19.41 -12.31 -2.68
C GLY A 211 20.63 -11.73 -3.41
N ALA A 212 20.97 -10.47 -3.15
CA ALA A 212 22.15 -9.83 -3.74
C ALA A 212 23.47 -10.45 -3.25
N ILE A 213 23.56 -10.82 -1.97
CA ILE A 213 24.73 -11.49 -1.38
C ILE A 213 24.90 -12.88 -1.99
N ILE A 214 23.82 -13.68 -2.05
CA ILE A 214 23.87 -15.06 -2.58
C ILE A 214 24.21 -15.08 -4.07
N LEU A 215 23.60 -14.19 -4.86
CA LEU A 215 23.84 -14.15 -6.31
C LEU A 215 25.17 -13.47 -6.68
N GLY A 216 25.67 -12.61 -5.80
CA GLY A 216 26.87 -11.81 -6.04
C GLY A 216 26.70 -10.70 -7.08
N ALA A 217 27.85 -10.16 -7.49
CA ALA A 217 27.93 -9.05 -8.43
C ALA A 217 27.45 -9.45 -9.84
N ARG A 218 26.88 -8.48 -10.56
CA ARG A 218 26.56 -8.65 -11.98
C ARG A 218 27.82 -8.96 -12.78
N LYS A 219 27.74 -9.92 -13.70
CA LYS A 219 28.86 -10.25 -14.61
C LYS A 219 29.33 -9.00 -15.35
N GLY A 220 30.64 -8.73 -15.25
CA GLY A 220 31.31 -7.56 -15.83
C GLY A 220 31.15 -6.26 -15.05
N LYS A 221 30.65 -6.28 -13.80
CA LYS A 221 30.54 -5.08 -12.95
C LYS A 221 31.87 -4.65 -12.35
N TYR A 222 32.71 -5.63 -12.02
CA TYR A 222 34.03 -5.43 -11.46
C TYR A 222 35.06 -6.13 -12.35
N GLY A 223 36.15 -5.43 -12.68
CA GLY A 223 37.31 -6.00 -13.37
C GLY A 223 38.15 -6.89 -12.44
N GLU A 224 39.12 -7.62 -13.01
CA GLU A 224 40.05 -8.46 -12.23
C GLU A 224 40.90 -7.63 -11.25
N ASP A 225 41.12 -6.35 -11.56
CA ASP A 225 41.81 -5.35 -10.74
C ASP A 225 40.89 -4.66 -9.71
N GLY A 226 39.62 -5.06 -9.63
CA GLY A 226 38.61 -4.42 -8.77
C GLY A 226 38.02 -3.12 -9.33
N SER A 227 38.39 -2.71 -10.54
CA SER A 227 37.83 -1.51 -11.17
C SER A 227 36.33 -1.61 -11.39
N VAL A 228 35.61 -0.50 -11.22
CA VAL A 228 34.15 -0.45 -11.35
C VAL A 228 33.77 -0.13 -12.80
N HIS A 229 33.09 -1.06 -13.45
CA HIS A 229 32.54 -0.84 -14.78
C HIS A 229 31.11 -0.28 -14.67
N PRO A 230 30.81 0.88 -15.29
CA PRO A 230 29.44 1.38 -15.38
C PRO A 230 28.55 0.39 -16.14
N MET A 231 27.33 0.19 -15.64
CA MET A 231 26.29 -0.57 -16.33
C MET A 231 25.12 0.37 -16.58
N PRO A 232 25.14 1.15 -17.68
CA PRO A 232 24.10 2.12 -17.96
C PRO A 232 22.75 1.42 -18.16
N GLY A 233 21.69 2.08 -17.69
CA GLY A 233 20.31 1.66 -17.91
C GLY A 233 19.93 1.77 -19.39
N SER A 234 18.91 1.02 -19.78
CA SER A 234 18.41 1.00 -21.16
C SER A 234 17.69 2.29 -21.55
N ASN A 235 17.03 2.96 -20.59
CA ASN A 235 16.20 4.12 -20.85
C ASN A 235 15.97 4.95 -19.57
N LEU A 236 16.75 6.02 -19.40
CA LEU A 236 16.61 6.92 -18.24
C LEU A 236 15.26 7.66 -18.20
N PRO A 237 14.71 8.18 -19.31
CA PRO A 237 13.34 8.72 -19.32
C PRO A 237 12.29 7.75 -18.78
N LEU A 238 12.38 6.46 -19.14
CA LEU A 238 11.47 5.43 -18.63
C LEU A 238 11.66 5.19 -17.13
N ALA A 239 12.91 5.18 -16.66
CA ALA A 239 13.20 5.06 -15.23
C ALA A 239 12.65 6.25 -14.43
N THR A 240 12.77 7.46 -14.98
CA THR A 240 12.22 8.68 -14.39
C THR A 240 10.69 8.65 -14.36
N LEU A 241 10.04 8.20 -15.43
CA LEU A 241 8.58 8.02 -15.46
C LEU A 241 8.13 7.01 -14.39
N GLY A 242 8.84 5.88 -14.29
CA GLY A 242 8.59 4.90 -13.23
C GLY A 242 8.70 5.51 -11.82
N THR A 243 9.69 6.37 -11.60
CA THR A 243 9.86 7.09 -10.33
C THR A 243 8.68 8.01 -10.01
N PHE A 244 8.19 8.79 -10.97
CA PHE A 244 7.01 9.64 -10.76
C PHE A 244 5.74 8.84 -10.47
N ILE A 245 5.58 7.69 -11.13
CA ILE A 245 4.44 6.79 -10.89
C ILE A 245 4.52 6.18 -9.49
N LEU A 246 5.70 5.76 -9.06
CA LEU A 246 5.92 5.27 -7.69
C LEU A 246 5.58 6.37 -6.67
N TRP A 247 6.07 7.60 -6.90
CA TRP A 247 5.75 8.74 -6.03
C TRP A 247 4.24 8.98 -5.96
N LEU A 248 3.53 9.00 -7.09
CA LEU A 248 2.07 9.10 -7.10
C LEU A 248 1.44 7.98 -6.28
N GLY A 249 1.89 6.74 -6.51
CA GLY A 249 1.42 5.56 -5.81
C GLY A 249 1.55 5.65 -4.28
N TRP A 250 2.60 6.31 -3.79
CA TRP A 250 2.87 6.53 -2.37
C TRP A 250 1.88 7.47 -1.66
N PHE A 251 1.01 8.19 -2.39
CA PHE A 251 -0.08 8.97 -1.80
C PHE A 251 -1.32 8.13 -1.48
N GLY A 252 -1.45 6.95 -2.10
CA GLY A 252 -2.52 6.01 -1.80
C GLY A 252 -2.25 5.32 -0.48
#